data_AF-B9YDX6-F1
#
_entry.id   AF-B9YDX6-F1
#
_cell.length_a   1.000
_cell.length_b   1.000
_cell.length_c   1.000
_cell.angle_alpha   90.00
_cell.angle_beta   90.00
_cell.angle_gamma   90.00
#
_symmetry.space_group_name_H-M   'P 1'
#
loop_
_entity.id
_entity.type
_entity.pdbx_description
1 polymer ?
#
loop_
_entity_poly.entity_id
_entity_poly.type
_entity_poly.pdbx_seq_one_letter_code
_entity_poly.pdbx_strand_id
1 'polypeptide(L)'
;DTLIDHEPCYNPERPYSSVFVGRRKEQAYQHSMEWIIERYQGAIIQRIAMDPALAEAMGDEVLIARFPTEQQVFDFYADCVR
;
A
#
# COMPACT_ATOMS: atom_id res chain seq x y z
N ASP A 1 -10.89 -10.49 -11.52
CA ASP A 1 -10.19 -10.96 -10.32
C ASP A 1 -10.11 -9.81 -9.34
N THR A 2 -10.94 -9.89 -8.30
CA THR A 2 -11.35 -8.81 -7.41
C THR A 2 -10.29 -8.50 -6.34
N LEU A 3 -9.19 -7.86 -6.75
CA LEU A 3 -8.50 -6.96 -5.83
C LEU A 3 -9.41 -5.76 -5.63
N ILE A 4 -9.59 -5.34 -4.38
CA ILE A 4 -10.22 -4.06 -4.08
C ILE A 4 -9.27 -2.97 -4.62
N ASP A 5 -9.55 -2.50 -5.84
CA ASP A 5 -8.85 -1.39 -6.48
C ASP A 5 -9.40 -0.10 -5.89
N HIS A 6 -8.95 0.21 -4.67
CA HIS A 6 -9.16 1.52 -4.10
C HIS A 6 -8.05 2.41 -4.63
N GLU A 7 -8.38 3.26 -5.61
CA GLU A 7 -7.56 4.42 -5.90
C GLU A 7 -7.25 5.15 -4.59
N PRO A 8 -5.99 5.53 -4.37
CA PRO A 8 -5.60 6.11 -3.11
C PRO A 8 -6.30 7.48 -2.96
N CYS A 9 -6.96 7.70 -1.81
CA CYS A 9 -7.70 8.92 -1.55
C CYS A 9 -6.84 9.91 -0.75
N TYR A 10 -6.78 11.16 -1.20
CA TYR A 10 -6.21 12.28 -0.46
C TYR A 10 -7.30 13.20 0.09
N ASN A 11 -7.18 13.58 1.36
CA ASN A 11 -8.05 14.56 2.00
C ASN A 11 -7.23 15.76 2.50
N PRO A 12 -7.37 16.96 1.88
CA PRO A 12 -6.62 18.17 2.26
C PRO A 12 -7.05 18.78 3.60
N GLU A 13 -8.19 18.39 4.16
CA GLU A 13 -8.68 18.89 5.46
C GLU A 13 -8.04 18.15 6.64
N ARG A 14 -7.30 17.06 6.36
CA ARG A 14 -6.62 16.26 7.38
C ARG A 14 -5.11 16.48 7.33
N PRO A 15 -4.40 16.36 8.46
CA PRO A 15 -2.94 16.50 8.50
C PRO A 15 -2.21 15.40 7.72
N TYR A 16 -2.89 14.29 7.43
CA TYR A 16 -2.40 13.20 6.60
C TYR A 16 -3.57 12.39 6.03
N SER A 17 -3.28 11.69 4.93
CA SER A 17 -4.13 10.63 4.38
C SER A 17 -3.47 9.27 4.60
N SER A 18 -4.28 8.25 4.85
CA SER A 18 -3.82 6.87 5.03
C SER A 18 -4.04 6.09 3.74
N VAL A 19 -3.02 5.35 3.31
CA VAL A 19 -3.04 4.51 2.12
C VAL A 19 -2.93 3.06 2.55
N PHE A 20 -3.77 2.23 1.94
CA PHE A 20 -3.81 0.79 2.13
C PHE A 20 -3.48 0.14 0.79
N VAL A 21 -2.41 -0.65 0.74
CA VAL A 21 -2.04 -1.38 -0.48
C VAL A 21 -1.82 -2.85 -0.19
N GLY A 22 -2.63 -3.67 -0.84
CA GLY A 22 -2.50 -5.12 -0.86
C GLY A 22 -1.55 -5.60 -1.94
N ARG A 23 -0.68 -6.56 -1.62
CA ARG A 23 0.26 -7.18 -2.55
C ARG A 23 0.19 -8.70 -2.46
N ARG A 24 0.35 -9.36 -3.61
CA ARG A 24 0.37 -10.81 -3.77
C ARG A 24 1.79 -11.34 -3.72
N LYS A 25 2.04 -12.47 -3.06
CA LYS A 25 3.39 -13.06 -3.04
C LYS A 25 3.84 -13.58 -4.40
N GLU A 26 2.91 -14.07 -5.20
CA GLU A 26 3.19 -14.71 -6.49
C GLU A 26 3.19 -13.72 -7.67
N GLN A 27 2.86 -12.44 -7.44
CA GLN A 27 2.86 -11.42 -8.48
C GLN A 27 4.23 -10.77 -8.62
N ALA A 28 4.70 -10.64 -9.86
CA ALA A 28 5.91 -9.88 -10.16
C ALA A 28 5.58 -8.37 -10.13
N TYR A 29 6.17 -7.67 -9.17
CA TYR A 29 6.11 -6.21 -9.05
C TYR A 29 7.45 -5.60 -9.44
N GLN A 30 7.44 -4.35 -9.89
CA GLN A 30 8.64 -3.58 -10.21
C GLN A 30 9.57 -3.43 -9.00
N HIS A 31 9.00 -3.20 -7.81
CA HIS A 31 9.75 -3.00 -6.57
C HIS A 31 9.52 -4.15 -5.59
N SER A 32 10.58 -4.58 -4.90
CA SER A 32 10.47 -5.57 -3.82
C SER A 32 9.84 -4.96 -2.57
N MET A 33 9.32 -5.81 -1.68
CA MET A 33 8.76 -5.37 -0.40
C MET A 33 9.83 -4.67 0.46
N GLU A 34 11.06 -5.19 0.47
CA GLU A 34 12.20 -4.61 1.19
C GLU A 34 12.50 -3.19 0.70
N TRP A 35 12.53 -2.99 -0.62
CA TRP A 35 12.79 -1.67 -1.20
C TRP A 35 11.70 -0.65 -0.81
N ILE A 36 10.42 -1.06 -0.83
CA ILE A 36 9.30 -0.21 -0.42
C ILE A 36 9.43 0.14 1.07
N ILE A 37 9.74 -0.84 1.92
CA ILE A 37 9.92 -0.61 3.36
C ILE A 37 11.07 0.36 3.61
N GLU A 38 12.23 0.17 2.97
CA GLU A 38 13.38 1.05 3.16
C GLU A 38 13.10 2.49 2.71
N ARG A 39 12.46 2.65 1.53
CA ARG A 39 12.12 3.96 0.96
C ARG A 39 11.09 4.72 1.79
N TYR A 40 10.09 4.00 2.32
CA TYR A 40 8.94 4.60 3.01
C TYR A 40 8.90 4.31 4.52
N GLN A 41 10.00 3.88 5.13
CA GLN A 41 10.07 3.43 6.53
C GLN A 41 9.46 4.42 7.54
N GLY A 42 9.60 5.73 7.32
CA GLY A 42 9.06 6.76 8.21
C GLY A 42 7.55 7.01 8.04
N ALA A 43 6.97 6.54 6.94
CA ALA A 43 5.56 6.70 6.59
C ALA A 43 4.74 5.43 6.82
N ILE A 44 5.35 4.25 6.70
CA ILE A 44 4.69 2.96 6.94
C ILE A 44 4.39 2.82 8.44
N ILE A 45 3.11 2.64 8.74
CA ILE A 45 2.61 2.43 10.10
C ILE A 45 2.57 0.93 10.40
N GLN A 46 2.18 0.13 9.41
CA GLN A 46 1.97 -1.30 9.60
C GLN A 46 2.18 -2.10 8.32
N ARG A 47 2.71 -3.32 8.51
CA ARG A 47 2.68 -4.42 7.53
C ARG A 47 1.88 -5.56 8.14
N ILE A 48 0.94 -6.11 7.39
CA ILE A 48 0.05 -7.17 7.84
C ILE A 48 0.15 -8.32 6.85
N ALA A 49 0.47 -9.52 7.33
CA ALA A 49 0.28 -10.74 6.55
C ALA A 49 -1.19 -11.15 6.68
N MET A 50 -1.88 -11.31 5.55
CA MET A 50 -3.29 -11.65 5.53
C MET A 50 -3.50 -13.14 5.73
N ASP A 51 -4.60 -13.49 6.41
CA ASP A 51 -5.09 -14.86 6.42
C ASP A 51 -5.45 -15.28 4.99
N PRO A 52 -5.17 -16.53 4.57
CA PRO A 52 -5.52 -17.02 3.23
C PRO A 52 -6.98 -16.78 2.85
N ALA A 53 -7.91 -16.83 3.81
CA ALA A 53 -9.33 -16.58 3.57
C ALA A 53 -9.63 -15.12 3.16
N LEU A 54 -8.75 -14.17 3.52
CA LEU A 54 -8.87 -12.76 3.18
C LEU A 54 -7.92 -12.33 2.06
N ALA A 55 -6.89 -13.13 1.79
CA ALA A 55 -5.89 -12.84 0.79
C ALA A 55 -6.53 -12.63 -0.59
N GLU A 56 -7.53 -13.44 -0.96
CA GLU A 56 -8.25 -13.34 -2.24
C GLU A 56 -8.81 -11.93 -2.53
N ALA A 57 -9.23 -11.16 -1.53
CA ALA A 57 -9.75 -9.80 -1.74
C ALA A 57 -8.69 -8.71 -1.49
N MET A 58 -7.78 -8.94 -0.55
CA MET A 58 -6.91 -7.90 0.03
C MET A 58 -5.43 -8.02 -0.33
N GLY A 59 -5.01 -9.11 -1.00
CA GLY A 59 -3.60 -9.46 -1.16
C GLY A 59 -3.06 -10.28 0.02
N ASP A 60 -1.94 -10.96 -0.20
CA ASP A 60 -1.29 -11.79 0.82
C ASP A 60 -0.61 -10.95 1.91
N GLU A 61 -0.19 -9.74 1.55
CA GLU A 61 0.38 -8.77 2.48
C GLU A 61 -0.17 -7.38 2.23
N VAL A 62 -0.50 -6.66 3.29
CA VAL A 62 -1.01 -5.30 3.24
C VAL A 62 -0.02 -4.34 3.89
N LEU A 63 0.25 -3.24 3.20
CA LEU A 63 0.96 -2.09 3.76
C LEU A 63 -0.03 -0.98 4.09
N ILE A 64 0.15 -0.40 5.28
CA ILE A 64 -0.58 0.79 5.73
C ILE A 64 0.44 1.89 5.94
N ALA A 65 0.30 2.99 5.20
CA ALA A 65 1.18 4.15 5.29
C ALA A 65 0.37 5.43 5.43
N ARG A 66 1.00 6.50 5.95
CA ARG A 66 0.40 7.83 6.02
C ARG A 66 1.27 8.89 5.36
N PHE A 67 0.64 9.80 4.63
CA PHE A 67 1.34 10.87 3.94
C PHE A 67 0.61 12.21 4.08
N PRO A 68 1.35 13.32 4.30
CA PRO A 68 0.77 14.66 4.39
C PRO A 68 0.35 15.25 3.05
N THR A 69 0.87 14.75 1.91
CA THR A 69 0.58 15.31 0.59
C THR A 69 0.01 14.28 -0.37
N GLU A 70 -0.82 14.76 -1.29
CA GLU A 70 -1.39 13.98 -2.38
C GLU A 70 -0.31 13.29 -3.22
N GLN A 71 0.75 14.02 -3.60
CA GLN A 71 1.83 13.46 -4.41
C GLN A 71 2.48 12.24 -3.75
N GLN A 72 2.74 12.31 -2.43
CA GLN A 72 3.34 11.20 -1.70
C GLN A 72 2.39 9.99 -1.60
N VAL A 73 1.08 10.25 -1.50
CA VAL A 73 0.06 9.20 -1.54
C VAL A 73 0.11 8.45 -2.88
N PHE A 74 0.13 9.18 -3.99
CA PHE A 74 0.17 8.59 -5.33
C PHE A 74 1.50 7.93 -5.67
N ASP A 75 2.63 8.52 -5.27
CA ASP A 75 3.97 7.94 -5.46
C ASP A 75 4.08 6.59 -4.73
N PHE A 76 3.63 6.54 -3.47
CA PHE A 76 3.62 5.30 -2.71
C PHE A 76 2.71 4.24 -3.34
N TYR A 77 1.50 4.61 -3.76
CA TYR A 77 0.60 3.67 -4.42
C TYR A 77 1.23 3.10 -5.69
N ALA A 78 1.77 3.97 -6.57
CA ALA A 78 2.41 3.57 -7.81
C ALA A 78 3.59 2.62 -7.59
N ASP A 79 4.47 2.93 -6.63
CA ASP A 79 5.61 2.08 -6.26
C ASP A 79 5.17 0.71 -5.69
N CYS A 80 3.96 0.64 -5.10
CA CYS A 80 3.42 -0.58 -4.51
C CYS A 80 2.61 -1.45 -5.48
N VAL A 81 2.07 -0.92 -6.58
CA VAL A 81 1.21 -1.69 -7.51
C VAL A 81 1.85 -1.97 -8.87
N ARG A 82 2.90 -1.23 -9.25
CA ARG A 82 3.64 -1.44 -10.50
C ARG A 82 4.67 -2.56 -10.38
#